data_AF-A0A1S8JJQ6-F1
#
_entry.id   AF-A0A1S8JJQ6-F1
#
_cell.length_a   1.000
_cell.length_b   1.000
_cell.length_c   1.000
_cell.angle_alpha   90.00
_cell.angle_beta   90.00
_cell.angle_gamma   90.00
#
_symmetry.space_group_name_H-M   'P 1'
#
loop_
_entity.id
_entity.type
_entity.pdbx_description
1 polymer ?
#
loop_
_entity_poly.entity_id
_entity_poly.type
_entity_poly.pdbx_seq_one_letter_code
_entity_poly.pdbx_strand_id
1 'polypeptide(L)' 'NYVRQKELAWLNSYRQQNGVAPMQFNDIVQQAADIRAKELQVSFSHYRPGGGTFQDLLESLGCYGAKGENINSF' A
#
# COMPACT_ATOMS: atom_id res chain seq x y z
N ASN A 1 -6.72 9.79 -8.43
CA ASN A 1 -7.51 8.96 -9.38
C ASN A 1 -8.74 8.41 -8.63
N TYR A 2 -9.89 8.34 -9.31
CA TYR A 2 -11.20 7.98 -8.76
C TYR A 2 -11.22 6.65 -7.99
N VAL A 3 -10.52 5.62 -8.50
CA VAL A 3 -10.51 4.28 -7.88
C VAL A 3 -9.93 4.33 -6.47
N ARG A 4 -8.79 5.01 -6.29
CA ARG A 4 -8.12 5.14 -4.99
C ARG A 4 -9.02 5.76 -3.92
N GLN A 5 -9.76 6.81 -4.29
CA GLN A 5 -10.68 7.49 -3.37
C GLN A 5 -11.81 6.56 -2.92
N LYS A 6 -12.32 5.70 -3.81
CA LYS A 6 -13.31 4.68 -3.45
C LYS A 6 -12.74 3.60 -2.55
N GLU A 7 -11.55 3.10 -2.84
CA GLU A 7 -10.88 2.10 -2.00
C GLU A 7 -10.69 2.60 -0.57
N LEU A 8 -10.24 3.84 -0.40
CA LEU A 8 -10.12 4.43 0.94
C LEU A 8 -11.48 4.58 1.63
N ALA A 9 -12.53 4.99 0.89
CA ALA A 9 -13.87 5.11 1.45
C ALA A 9 -14.43 3.76 1.92
N TRP A 10 -14.27 2.70 1.13
CA TRP A 10 -14.68 1.35 1.50
C TRP A 10 -13.87 0.80 2.67
N LEU A 11 -12.55 0.97 2.66
CA LEU A 11 -11.68 0.60 3.77
C LEU A 11 -12.12 1.29 5.06
N ASN A 12 -12.37 2.60 5.01
CA ASN A 12 -12.80 3.35 6.18
C ASN A 12 -14.20 2.98 6.65
N SER A 13 -15.12 2.62 5.75
CA SER A 13 -16.42 2.06 6.11
C SER A 13 -16.25 0.74 6.89
N TYR A 14 -15.38 -0.16 6.42
CA TYR A 14 -15.10 -1.42 7.11
C TYR A 14 -14.41 -1.18 8.47
N ARG A 15 -13.46 -0.26 8.54
CA ARG A 15 -12.79 0.14 9.79
C ARG A 15 -13.78 0.67 10.83
N GLN A 16 -14.71 1.53 10.41
CA GLN A 16 -15.74 2.07 11.28
C GLN A 16 -16.68 0.99 11.81
N GLN A 17 -17.09 0.03 10.98
CA GLN A 17 -17.90 -1.13 11.40
C GLN A 17 -17.19 -1.98 12.47
N ASN A 18 -15.86 -1.98 12.48
CA ASN A 18 -15.03 -2.71 13.45
C ASN A 18 -14.51 -1.82 14.60
N GLY A 19 -15.02 -0.59 14.74
CA GLY A 19 -14.68 0.29 15.86
C GLY A 19 -13.25 0.85 15.85
N VAL A 20 -12.55 0.83 14.70
CA VAL A 20 -11.20 1.39 14.57
C VAL A 20 -11.18 2.69 13.78
N ALA A 21 -10.26 3.60 14.13
CA ALA A 21 -10.17 4.95 13.55
C ALA A 21 -9.94 4.92 12.03
N PRO A 22 -10.51 5.86 11.24
CA PRO A 22 -10.31 5.91 9.80
C PRO A 22 -8.86 6.22 9.42
N MET A 23 -8.44 5.73 8.26
CA MET A 23 -7.15 6.05 7.63
C MET A 23 -7.27 7.31 6.77
N GLN A 24 -6.12 7.93 6.51
CA GLN A 24 -5.95 9.06 5.59
C GLN A 24 -4.98 8.69 4.47
N PHE A 25 -5.05 9.42 3.35
CA PHE A 25 -4.03 9.29 2.31
C PHE A 25 -2.67 9.77 2.79
N ASN A 26 -1.64 9.08 2.31
CA ASN A 26 -0.25 9.48 2.44
C ASN A 26 0.42 9.34 1.07
N ASP A 27 0.94 10.45 0.55
CA ASP A 27 1.48 10.50 -0.81
C ASP A 27 2.72 9.62 -1.00
N ILE A 28 3.55 9.46 0.04
CA ILE A 28 4.72 8.58 0.02
C ILE A 28 4.27 7.11 -0.08
N VAL A 29 3.27 6.72 0.70
CA VAL A 29 2.71 5.35 0.65
C VAL A 29 2.09 5.09 -0.73
N GLN A 30 1.42 6.08 -1.31
CA GLN A 30 0.87 5.96 -2.65
C GLN A 30 1.97 5.78 -3.72
N GLN A 31 3.05 6.57 -3.64
CA GLN A 31 4.18 6.45 -4.53
C GLN A 31 4.81 5.05 -4.44
N ALA A 32 4.97 4.52 -3.23
CA ALA A 32 5.46 3.15 -3.03
C ALA A 32 4.51 2.13 -3.67
N ALA A 33 3.19 2.24 -3.44
CA ALA A 33 2.19 1.35 -4.03
C ALA A 33 2.23 1.38 -5.57
N ASP A 34 2.39 2.57 -6.19
CA ASP A 34 2.47 2.71 -7.64
C ASP A 34 3.75 2.06 -8.23
N ILE A 35 4.88 2.10 -7.52
CA ILE A 35 6.11 1.39 -7.88
C ILE A 35 5.88 -0.13 -7.75
N ARG A 36 5.31 -0.56 -6.63
CA ARG A 36 5.06 -1.97 -6.33
C ARG A 36 4.09 -2.61 -7.32
N ALA A 37 3.05 -1.91 -7.73
CA ALA A 37 2.11 -2.39 -8.75
C ALA A 37 2.81 -2.82 -10.05
N LYS A 38 3.88 -2.11 -10.46
CA LYS A 38 4.69 -2.47 -11.64
C LYS A 38 5.59 -3.67 -11.37
N GLU A 39 6.23 -3.71 -10.20
CA GLU A 39 7.09 -4.82 -9.79
C GLU A 39 6.31 -6.14 -9.63
N LEU A 40 5.07 -6.06 -9.17
CA LEU A 40 4.17 -7.21 -9.00
C LEU A 40 3.76 -7.86 -10.32
N GLN A 41 3.82 -7.14 -11.44
CA GLN A 41 3.64 -7.73 -12.78
C GLN A 41 4.80 -8.65 -13.17
N VAL A 42 5.99 -8.43 -12.59
CA VAL A 42 7.17 -9.26 -12.80
C VAL A 42 7.23 -10.41 -11.78
N SER A 43 6.93 -10.12 -10.51
CA SER A 43 6.92 -11.11 -9.44
C SER A 43 5.86 -10.76 -8.40
N PHE A 44 4.79 -11.57 -8.35
CA PHE A 44 3.70 -11.39 -7.38
C PHE A 44 4.12 -11.90 -5.99
N SER A 45 4.81 -11.05 -5.24
CA SER A 45 5.43 -11.34 -3.94
C SER A 45 5.58 -10.06 -3.12
N HIS A 46 5.61 -10.16 -1.79
CA HIS A 46 5.99 -9.05 -0.90
C HIS A 46 7.48 -8.69 -0.97
N TYR A 47 8.28 -9.54 -1.60
CA TYR A 47 9.66 -9.25 -1.94
C TYR A 47 9.74 -8.52 -3.27
N ARG A 48 10.68 -7.58 -3.38
CA ARG A 48 10.89 -6.81 -4.59
C ARG A 48 11.79 -7.57 -5.58
N PRO A 49 11.63 -7.36 -6.90
CA PRO A 49 12.60 -7.83 -7.88
C PRO A 49 14.00 -7.29 -7.55
N GLY A 50 15.02 -8.15 -7.59
CA GLY A 50 16.39 -7.77 -7.22
C GLY A 50 16.70 -7.83 -5.71
N GLY A 51 15.73 -8.22 -4.88
CA GLY A 51 15.91 -8.38 -3.43
C GLY A 51 15.30 -7.24 -2.61
N GLY A 52 15.23 -7.45 -1.30
CA GLY A 52 14.53 -6.55 -0.38
C GLY A 52 13.00 -6.70 -0.43
N THR A 53 12.31 -5.79 0.25
CA THR A 53 10.88 -5.85 0.56
C THR A 53 10.20 -4.52 0.27
N PHE A 54 8.87 -4.50 0.29
CA PHE A 54 8.11 -3.25 0.25
C PHE A 54 8.47 -2.28 1.40
N GLN A 55 8.95 -2.80 2.54
CA GLN A 55 9.33 -2.00 3.69
C GLN A 55 10.58 -1.18 3.41
N ASP A 56 11.57 -1.79 2.74
CA ASP A 56 12.81 -1.12 2.32
C ASP A 56 12.50 0.01 1.34
N LEU A 57 11.52 -0.20 0.43
CA LEU A 57 11.06 0.85 -0.47
C LEU A 57 10.43 2.01 0.30
N LEU A 58 9.51 1.74 1.24
CA LEU A 58 8.90 2.79 2.05
C LEU A 58 9.95 3.57 2.84
N GLU A 59 10.93 2.89 3.42
CA GLU A 59 12.07 3.52 4.10
C GLU A 59 12.92 4.40 3.17
N SER A 60 13.21 3.93 1.96
CA SER A 60 13.97 4.72 0.97
C SER A 60 13.25 5.98 0.52
N LEU A 61 11.92 6.02 0.66
CA LEU A 61 11.09 7.19 0.35
C LEU A 61 10.80 8.07 1.59
N GLY A 62 11.37 7.74 2.75
CA GLY A 62 11.20 8.51 3.98
C GLY A 62 9.95 8.16 4.79
N CYS A 63 9.32 7.01 4.54
CA CYS A 63 8.18 6.51 5.33
C CYS A 63 8.63 5.43 6.32
N TYR A 64 8.54 5.77 7.60
CA TYR A 64 8.98 4.96 8.74
C TYR A 64 7.80 4.60 9.65
N GLY A 65 8.01 3.63 10.54
CA GLY A 65 6.98 3.13 11.47
C GLY A 65 6.41 1.78 11.05
N ALA A 66 5.28 1.39 11.65
CA ALA A 66 4.60 0.14 11.33
C ALA A 66 4.00 0.19 9.93
N LYS A 67 4.29 -0.83 9.11
CA LYS A 67 3.90 -0.90 7.70
C LYS A 67 3.28 -2.27 7.40
N GLY A 68 2.35 -2.30 6.45
CA GLY A 68 1.75 -3.51 5.93
C GLY A 68 1.37 -3.34 4.47
N GLU A 69 1.44 -4.41 3.69
CA GLU A 69 1.12 -4.42 2.26
C GLU A 69 0.05 -5.49 2.00
N ASN A 70 -1.07 -5.09 1.38
CA ASN A 70 -2.03 -6.02 0.81
C ASN A 70 -1.87 -5.97 -0.71
N ILE A 71 -1.65 -7.13 -1.34
CA ILE A 71 -1.50 -7.26 -2.80
C ILE A 71 -2.59 -8.17 -3.36
N ASN A 72 -3.11 -7.84 -4.53
CA ASN A 72 -4.05 -8.68 -5.27
C ASN A 72 -3.72 -8.64 -6.77
N SER A 73 -4.14 -9.68 -7.49
CA SER A 73 -4.18 -9.75 -8.95
C SER A 73 -5.53 -10.35 -9.35
N PHE A 74 -6.04 -9.97 -10.53
CA PHE A 74 -7.24 -10.56 -11.13
C PHE A 74 -6.90 -11.81 -11.93
#